data_AF-A0A420DKV3-F1
#
_entry.id   AF-A0A420DKV3-F1
#
_cell.length_a   1.000
_cell.length_b   1.000
_cell.length_c   1.000
_cell.angle_alpha   90.00
_cell.angle_beta   90.00
_cell.angle_gamma   90.00
#
_symmetry.space_group_name_H-M   'P 1'
#
loop_
_entity.id
_entity.type
_entity.pdbx_description
1 polymer ?
#
loop_
_entity_poly.entity_id
_entity_poly.type
_entity_poly.pdbx_seq_one_letter_code
_entity_poly.pdbx_strand_id
1 'polypeptide(L)'
;MTNKKHTVAGLFSGCGGLDLGFINAGFDVVWANDFFKEAVETYKKNISNHIVLGDITKISSSEIPNGFDILLGGFPCQGFSIANIKRSMKDERNFLYKEMLRVIKDKQPKYFVAENVKGLLSMQKGQVIEMIVNDFQEIGYDVDYRLLKAS
;
A
#
# COMPACT_ATOMS: atom_id res chain seq x y z
N MET A 1 20.37 -0.33 26.12
CA MET A 1 19.50 -1.04 25.17
C MET A 1 19.33 -0.12 23.97
N THR A 2 19.85 -0.48 22.80
CA THR A 2 19.66 0.33 21.58
C THR A 2 18.18 0.28 21.22
N ASN A 3 17.50 1.42 21.29
CA ASN A 3 16.08 1.54 20.95
C ASN A 3 15.92 1.26 19.45
N LYS A 4 15.64 0.01 19.08
CA LYS A 4 15.58 -0.42 17.69
C LYS A 4 14.33 0.23 17.06
N LYS A 5 14.53 1.16 16.12
CA LYS A 5 13.44 1.76 15.37
C LYS A 5 12.70 0.69 14.57
N HIS A 6 11.38 0.76 14.56
CA HIS A 6 10.55 -0.05 13.67
C HIS A 6 10.76 0.39 12.23
N THR A 7 10.89 -0.60 11.35
CA THR A 7 11.23 -0.38 9.94
C THR A 7 10.00 -0.49 9.05
N VAL A 8 9.97 0.31 7.99
CA VAL A 8 8.79 0.51 7.14
C VAL A 8 9.17 0.38 5.67
N ALA A 9 8.32 -0.30 4.89
CA ALA A 9 8.36 -0.28 3.44
C ALA A 9 7.07 0.40 2.89
N GLY A 10 7.21 1.22 1.86
CA GLY A 10 6.09 1.95 1.23
C GLY A 10 5.82 1.49 -0.20
N LEU A 11 4.55 1.29 -0.53
CA LEU A 11 4.04 1.13 -1.89
C LEU A 11 3.18 2.33 -2.26
N PHE A 12 3.17 2.69 -3.55
CA PHE A 12 2.38 3.83 -4.03
C PHE A 12 2.69 5.11 -3.24
N SER A 13 3.97 5.32 -2.90
CA SER A 13 4.40 6.35 -1.95
C SER A 13 4.13 7.78 -2.44
N GLY A 14 3.94 7.99 -3.74
CA GLY A 14 3.82 9.31 -4.33
C GLY A 14 5.00 10.21 -3.93
N CYS A 15 4.71 11.43 -3.53
CA CYS A 15 5.72 12.35 -2.99
C CYS A 15 6.11 12.06 -1.52
N GLY A 16 5.56 11.01 -0.92
CA GLY A 16 5.92 10.48 0.40
C GLY A 16 5.15 11.07 1.58
N GLY A 17 3.89 11.49 1.38
CA GLY A 17 3.07 12.06 2.45
C GLY A 17 2.83 11.10 3.62
N LEU A 18 2.48 9.85 3.32
CA LEU A 18 2.27 8.81 4.34
C LEU A 18 3.59 8.41 5.02
N ASP A 19 4.65 8.23 4.23
CA ASP A 19 6.00 7.96 4.69
C ASP A 19 6.49 9.03 5.68
N LEU A 20 6.31 10.31 5.34
CA LEU A 20 6.71 11.44 6.19
C LEU A 20 5.99 11.44 7.54
N GLY A 21 4.72 11.04 7.58
CA GLY A 21 3.98 10.85 8.83
C GLY A 21 4.64 9.81 9.74
N PHE A 22 5.04 8.67 9.19
CA PHE A 22 5.74 7.62 9.94
C PHE A 22 7.15 8.04 10.36
N ILE A 23 7.89 8.75 9.50
CA ILE A 23 9.21 9.30 9.86
C ILE A 23 9.08 10.25 11.05
N ASN A 24 8.09 11.16 11.02
CA ASN A 24 7.84 12.10 12.11
C ASN A 24 7.41 11.39 13.41
N ALA A 25 6.77 10.22 13.32
CA ALA A 25 6.43 9.37 14.45
C ALA A 25 7.61 8.51 14.97
N GLY A 26 8.80 8.62 14.38
CA GLY A 26 10.02 7.95 14.84
C GLY A 26 10.34 6.61 14.17
N PHE A 27 9.58 6.22 13.14
CA PHE A 27 9.85 5.03 12.34
C PHE A 27 11.00 5.26 11.34
N ASP A 28 11.56 4.17 10.84
CA ASP A 28 12.60 4.18 9.80
C ASP A 28 12.05 3.63 8.48
N VAL A 29 11.84 4.50 7.49
CA VAL A 29 11.38 4.07 6.16
C VAL A 29 12.60 3.63 5.37
N VAL A 30 12.72 2.31 5.16
CA VAL A 30 13.92 1.69 4.57
C VAL A 30 13.77 1.42 3.08
N TRP A 31 12.55 1.46 2.56
CA TRP A 31 12.25 1.24 1.14
C TRP A 31 10.92 1.88 0.77
N ALA A 32 10.81 2.37 -0.45
CA ALA A 32 9.58 2.94 -0.99
C ALA A 32 9.50 2.65 -2.50
N ASN A 33 8.29 2.66 -3.07
CA ASN A 33 8.09 2.53 -4.51
C ASN A 33 6.96 3.44 -4.99
N ASP A 34 7.19 4.05 -6.15
CA ASP A 34 6.16 4.69 -6.95
C ASP A 34 6.46 4.56 -8.44
N PHE A 35 5.42 4.62 -9.29
CA PHE A 35 5.56 4.51 -10.75
C PHE A 35 5.70 5.88 -11.42
N PHE A 36 5.28 6.97 -10.76
CA PHE A 36 5.25 8.31 -11.32
C PHE A 36 6.59 9.01 -11.08
N LYS A 37 7.32 9.27 -12.16
CA LYS A 37 8.70 9.77 -12.13
C LYS A 37 8.84 11.06 -11.33
N GLU A 38 7.95 12.02 -11.54
CA GLU A 38 7.97 13.34 -10.90
C GLU A 38 7.70 13.23 -9.39
N ALA A 39 6.86 12.27 -8.97
CA ALA A 39 6.64 11.97 -7.57
C ALA A 39 7.90 11.39 -6.92
N VAL A 40 8.57 10.45 -7.60
CA VAL A 40 9.84 9.88 -7.15
C VAL A 40 10.94 10.94 -7.05
N GLU A 41 11.06 11.82 -8.04
CA GLU A 41 12.02 12.94 -8.00
C GLU A 41 11.74 13.88 -6.81
N THR A 42 10.47 14.17 -6.55
CA THR A 42 10.05 14.96 -5.38
C THR A 42 10.38 14.24 -4.07
N TYR A 43 10.11 12.94 -3.98
CA TYR A 43 10.43 12.13 -2.81
C TYR A 43 11.94 12.13 -2.53
N LYS A 44 12.77 11.92 -3.56
CA LYS A 44 14.24 11.94 -3.45
C LYS A 44 14.79 13.26 -2.94
N LYS A 45 14.18 14.37 -3.38
CA LYS A 45 14.59 15.72 -2.96
C LYS A 45 14.27 16.02 -1.50
N ASN A 46 13.18 15.45 -0.95
CA ASN A 46 12.64 15.87 0.35
C ASN A 46 12.75 14.82 1.46
N ILE A 47 12.82 13.54 1.10
CA ILE A 47 12.79 12.42 2.06
C ILE A 47 14.10 11.61 1.98
N SER A 48 14.32 10.86 0.90
CA SER A 48 15.50 9.99 0.77
C SER A 48 15.60 9.36 -0.62
N ASN A 49 16.78 8.83 -0.95
CA ASN A 49 17.07 8.13 -2.21
C ASN A 49 16.64 6.65 -2.25
N HIS A 50 16.09 6.10 -1.17
CA HIS A 50 15.67 4.68 -1.10
C HIS A 50 14.41 4.36 -1.92
N ILE A 51 13.73 5.36 -2.47
CA ILE A 51 12.55 5.15 -3.31
C ILE A 51 12.93 4.60 -4.70
N VAL A 52 12.25 3.53 -5.11
CA VAL A 52 12.40 2.86 -6.39
C VAL A 52 11.34 3.35 -7.36
N LEU A 53 11.78 3.91 -8.49
CA LEU A 53 10.91 4.21 -9.63
C LEU A 53 10.58 2.91 -10.36
N GLY A 54 9.31 2.53 -10.38
CA GLY A 54 8.88 1.35 -11.12
C GLY A 54 7.41 1.01 -10.93
N ASP A 55 6.87 0.29 -11.91
CA ASP A 55 5.54 -0.31 -11.86
C ASP A 55 5.61 -1.54 -10.92
N ILE A 56 4.87 -1.49 -9.81
CA ILE A 56 4.89 -2.56 -8.79
C ILE A 56 4.49 -3.92 -9.35
N THR A 57 3.69 -3.98 -10.43
CA THR A 57 3.31 -5.23 -11.10
C THR A 57 4.51 -5.94 -11.76
N LYS A 58 5.62 -5.23 -11.93
CA LYS A 58 6.88 -5.73 -12.53
C LYS A 58 8.00 -5.89 -11.52
N ILE A 59 7.79 -5.46 -10.27
CA ILE A 59 8.78 -5.58 -9.19
C ILE A 59 8.48 -6.86 -8.42
N SER A 60 9.40 -7.82 -8.52
CA SER A 60 9.29 -9.09 -7.79
C SER A 60 9.43 -8.84 -6.29
N SER A 61 8.77 -9.65 -5.47
CA SER A 61 8.92 -9.55 -4.01
C SER A 61 10.38 -9.73 -3.57
N SER A 62 11.19 -10.50 -4.31
CA SER A 62 12.63 -10.66 -4.03
C SER A 62 13.44 -9.37 -4.13
N GLU A 63 12.97 -8.37 -4.88
CA GLU A 63 13.62 -7.06 -5.02
C GLU A 63 13.28 -6.10 -3.87
N ILE A 64 12.25 -6.42 -3.08
CA ILE A 64 11.85 -5.65 -1.91
C ILE A 64 12.63 -6.19 -0.69
N PRO A 65 13.18 -5.34 0.20
CA PRO A 65 13.88 -5.78 1.40
C PRO A 65 13.04 -6.73 2.27
N ASN A 66 13.71 -7.65 2.96
CA ASN A 66 13.08 -8.54 3.93
C ASN A 66 13.13 -7.93 5.34
N GLY A 67 12.23 -8.40 6.22
CA GLY A 67 12.31 -8.14 7.65
C GLY A 67 11.91 -6.73 8.09
N PHE A 68 11.18 -5.99 7.25
CA PHE A 68 10.53 -4.75 7.68
C PHE A 68 9.32 -5.05 8.57
N ASP A 69 9.01 -4.15 9.51
CA ASP A 69 7.91 -4.36 10.46
C ASP A 69 6.54 -3.97 9.88
N ILE A 70 6.50 -2.95 9.01
CA ILE A 70 5.24 -2.35 8.54
C ILE A 70 5.26 -2.13 7.02
N LEU A 71 4.17 -2.50 6.33
CA LEU A 71 3.93 -2.09 4.94
C LEU A 71 2.91 -0.94 4.87
N LEU A 72 3.24 0.12 4.14
CA LEU A 72 2.32 1.23 3.86
C LEU A 72 1.87 1.17 2.40
N GLY A 73 0.62 1.54 2.11
CA GLY A 73 0.15 1.62 0.73
C GLY A 73 -1.12 2.46 0.53
N GLY A 74 -1.04 3.47 -0.33
CA GLY A 74 -2.20 4.21 -0.84
C GLY A 74 -2.53 3.77 -2.26
N PHE A 75 -3.18 2.61 -2.43
CA PHE A 75 -3.40 2.05 -3.77
C PHE A 75 -4.51 2.79 -4.53
N PRO A 76 -4.37 2.99 -5.85
CA PRO A 76 -5.35 3.76 -6.62
C PRO A 76 -6.69 3.03 -6.74
N CYS A 77 -7.78 3.81 -6.67
CA CYS A 77 -9.17 3.33 -6.74
C CYS A 77 -9.65 3.03 -8.20
N GLN A 78 -8.80 3.17 -9.21
CA GLN A 78 -9.22 3.17 -10.63
C GLN A 78 -9.71 1.80 -11.14
N GLY A 79 -9.27 0.69 -10.54
CA GLY A 79 -9.66 -0.67 -10.95
C GLY A 79 -11.14 -1.01 -10.72
N PHE A 80 -11.87 -0.19 -9.95
CA PHE A 80 -13.22 -0.52 -9.49
C PHE A 80 -14.37 0.11 -10.30
N SER A 81 -14.10 0.54 -11.54
CA SER A 81 -15.10 1.26 -12.36
C SER A 81 -16.36 0.42 -12.66
N ILE A 82 -17.51 1.11 -12.58
CA ILE A 82 -18.89 0.59 -12.45
C ILE A 82 -19.39 -0.21 -13.67
N ALA A 83 -18.74 -0.14 -14.83
CA ALA A 83 -19.33 -0.58 -16.09
C ALA A 83 -19.22 -2.09 -16.40
N ASN A 84 -18.35 -2.87 -15.72
CA ASN A 84 -18.10 -4.26 -16.13
C ASN A 84 -17.62 -5.24 -15.05
N ILE A 85 -17.98 -5.05 -13.77
CA ILE A 85 -17.43 -5.84 -12.65
C ILE A 85 -17.68 -7.35 -12.75
N LYS A 86 -18.77 -7.85 -13.35
CA LYS A 86 -18.90 -9.30 -13.60
C LYS A 86 -17.79 -9.88 -14.49
N ARG A 87 -17.21 -9.03 -15.35
CA ARG A 87 -16.06 -9.34 -16.21
C ARG A 87 -14.74 -8.97 -15.50
N SER A 88 -14.71 -7.89 -14.72
CA SER A 88 -13.54 -7.44 -13.94
C SER A 88 -13.21 -8.35 -12.75
N MET A 89 -14.19 -9.00 -12.12
CA MET A 89 -13.97 -10.05 -11.11
C MET A 89 -13.37 -11.33 -11.72
N LYS A 90 -13.55 -11.54 -13.04
CA LYS A 90 -12.85 -12.58 -13.81
C LYS A 90 -11.49 -12.12 -14.32
N ASP A 91 -11.23 -10.81 -14.35
CA ASP A 91 -9.98 -10.23 -14.81
C ASP A 91 -9.18 -9.73 -13.60
N GLU A 92 -8.62 -10.71 -12.86
CA GLU A 92 -7.86 -10.52 -11.63
C GLU A 92 -6.68 -9.54 -11.75
N ARG A 93 -6.30 -9.18 -12.98
CA ARG A 93 -5.13 -8.36 -13.33
C ARG A 93 -5.30 -6.87 -13.07
N ASN A 94 -6.52 -6.37 -12.82
CA ASN A 94 -6.80 -4.93 -12.79
C ASN A 94 -6.81 -4.27 -11.39
N PHE A 95 -6.40 -5.00 -10.36
CA PHE A 95 -6.47 -4.50 -8.98
C PHE A 95 -5.08 -4.32 -8.37
N LEU A 96 -4.60 -3.08 -8.33
CA LEU A 96 -3.31 -2.75 -7.70
C LEU A 96 -3.27 -3.05 -6.19
N TYR A 97 -4.42 -3.18 -5.51
CA TYR A 97 -4.45 -3.68 -4.13
C TYR A 97 -3.96 -5.13 -4.04
N LYS A 98 -4.09 -5.95 -5.10
CA LYS A 98 -3.57 -7.33 -5.12
C LYS A 98 -2.05 -7.37 -5.14
N GLU A 99 -1.38 -6.34 -5.66
CA GLU A 99 0.07 -6.22 -5.55
C GLU A 99 0.50 -5.93 -4.12
N MET A 100 -0.26 -5.11 -3.39
CA MET A 100 -0.07 -4.95 -1.95
C MET A 100 -0.32 -6.27 -1.21
N LEU A 101 -1.40 -6.99 -1.53
CA LEU A 101 -1.70 -8.32 -0.98
C LEU A 101 -0.56 -9.32 -1.23
N ARG A 102 -0.01 -9.35 -2.46
CA ARG A 102 1.16 -10.17 -2.83
C ARG A 102 2.36 -9.85 -1.95
N VAL A 103 2.70 -8.56 -1.81
CA VAL A 103 3.86 -8.15 -0.99
C VAL A 103 3.66 -8.51 0.48
N ILE A 104 2.46 -8.31 1.04
CA ILE A 104 2.15 -8.71 2.42
C ILE A 104 2.29 -10.22 2.59
N LYS A 105 1.74 -11.01 1.65
CA LYS A 105 1.81 -12.47 1.68
C LYS A 105 3.26 -12.96 1.62
N ASP A 106 4.11 -12.36 0.80
CA ASP A 106 5.50 -12.80 0.61
C ASP A 106 6.44 -12.29 1.72
N LYS A 107 6.18 -11.11 2.28
CA LYS A 107 7.06 -10.44 3.24
C LYS A 107 6.64 -10.61 4.70
N GLN A 108 5.38 -10.95 4.95
CA GLN A 108 4.82 -11.19 6.28
C GLN A 108 5.18 -10.08 7.30
N PRO A 109 4.93 -8.78 7.00
CA PRO A 109 5.15 -7.72 7.98
C PRO A 109 4.26 -7.90 9.21
N LYS A 110 4.61 -7.27 10.33
CA LYS A 110 3.78 -7.33 11.55
C LYS A 110 2.47 -6.57 11.39
N TYR A 111 2.50 -5.47 10.63
CA TYR A 111 1.37 -4.60 10.39
C TYR A 111 1.35 -4.11 8.95
N PHE A 112 0.19 -3.67 8.48
CA PHE A 112 0.09 -2.85 7.28
C PHE A 112 -0.89 -1.69 7.49
N VAL A 113 -0.73 -0.63 6.70
CA VAL A 113 -1.69 0.47 6.60
C VAL A 113 -2.04 0.66 5.14
N ALA A 114 -3.32 0.47 4.83
CA ALA A 114 -3.89 0.70 3.51
C ALA A 114 -4.77 1.95 3.51
N GLU A 115 -4.47 2.91 2.65
CA GLU A 115 -5.26 4.13 2.47
C GLU A 115 -6.11 4.05 1.20
N ASN A 116 -7.33 4.58 1.27
CA ASN A 116 -8.19 4.77 0.10
C ASN A 116 -9.24 5.86 0.32
N VAL A 117 -9.89 6.25 -0.78
CA VAL A 117 -10.96 7.25 -0.77
C VAL A 117 -12.25 6.72 -0.13
N LYS A 118 -13.04 7.63 0.47
CA LYS A 118 -14.37 7.34 1.06
C LYS A 118 -15.30 6.55 0.13
N GLY A 119 -15.20 6.76 -1.18
CA GLY A 119 -16.00 6.08 -2.19
C GLY A 119 -15.89 4.55 -2.15
N LEU A 120 -14.78 4.01 -1.63
CA LEU A 120 -14.57 2.57 -1.47
C LEU A 120 -15.69 1.92 -0.63
N LEU A 121 -16.20 2.61 0.39
CA LEU A 121 -17.19 2.09 1.34
C LEU A 121 -18.58 1.88 0.71
N SER A 122 -18.94 2.67 -0.30
CA SER A 122 -20.25 2.57 -0.97
C SER A 122 -20.18 1.82 -2.31
N MET A 123 -18.97 1.50 -2.76
CA MET A 123 -18.75 0.90 -4.06
C MET A 123 -19.35 -0.50 -4.13
N GLN A 124 -20.16 -0.74 -5.16
CA GLN A 124 -20.94 -1.97 -5.30
C GLN A 124 -21.71 -2.33 -4.03
N LYS A 125 -22.31 -1.32 -3.39
CA LYS A 125 -23.07 -1.48 -2.13
C LYS A 125 -22.23 -2.08 -1.00
N GLY A 126 -20.91 -1.83 -0.98
CA GLY A 126 -19.99 -2.29 0.06
C GLY A 126 -19.23 -3.59 -0.28
N GLN A 127 -19.58 -4.29 -1.36
CA GLN A 127 -18.97 -5.57 -1.71
C GLN A 127 -17.45 -5.48 -1.94
N VAL A 128 -16.95 -4.33 -2.40
CA VAL A 128 -15.51 -4.16 -2.65
C VAL A 128 -14.72 -4.11 -1.36
N ILE A 129 -15.17 -3.33 -0.36
CA ILE A 129 -14.44 -3.26 0.92
C ILE A 129 -14.51 -4.61 1.64
N GLU A 130 -15.65 -5.31 1.58
CA GLU A 130 -15.80 -6.67 2.11
C GLU A 130 -14.80 -7.64 1.47
N MET A 131 -14.66 -7.62 0.15
CA MET A 131 -13.68 -8.44 -0.57
C MET A 131 -12.25 -8.14 -0.13
N ILE A 132 -11.85 -6.86 -0.07
CA ILE A 132 -10.48 -6.47 0.33
C ILE A 132 -10.18 -6.91 1.76
N VAL A 133 -11.13 -6.74 2.68
CA VAL A 133 -10.99 -7.19 4.08
C VAL A 133 -10.82 -8.70 4.14
N ASN A 134 -11.67 -9.46 3.43
CA ASN A 134 -11.58 -10.92 3.39
C ASN A 134 -10.23 -11.38 2.81
N ASP A 135 -9.77 -10.79 1.71
CA ASP A 135 -8.50 -11.14 1.08
C ASP A 135 -7.31 -10.98 2.06
N PHE A 136 -7.27 -9.90 2.85
CA PHE A 136 -6.24 -9.71 3.88
C PHE A 136 -6.38 -10.68 5.06
N GLN A 137 -7.61 -11.01 5.47
CA GLN A 137 -7.87 -12.01 6.50
C GLN A 137 -7.44 -13.42 6.09
N GLU A 138 -7.66 -13.79 4.82
CA GLU A 138 -7.25 -15.09 4.27
C GLU A 138 -5.73 -15.31 4.29
N ILE A 139 -4.94 -14.23 4.26
CA ILE A 139 -3.48 -14.29 4.40
C ILE A 139 -2.99 -14.09 5.84
N GLY A 140 -3.90 -14.12 6.83
CA GLY A 140 -3.57 -14.20 8.26
C GLY A 140 -3.54 -12.87 9.01
N TYR A 141 -4.19 -11.82 8.52
CA TYR A 141 -4.23 -10.51 9.18
C TYR A 141 -5.62 -10.14 9.69
N ASP A 142 -5.67 -9.63 10.91
CA ASP A 142 -6.86 -8.94 11.40
C ASP A 142 -6.93 -7.53 10.80
N VAL A 143 -8.12 -7.13 10.34
CA VAL A 143 -8.33 -5.86 9.64
C VAL A 143 -9.37 -5.01 10.39
N ASP A 144 -8.94 -3.84 10.86
CA ASP A 144 -9.83 -2.75 11.30
C ASP A 144 -9.75 -1.62 10.28
N TYR A 145 -10.89 -1.02 9.93
CA TYR A 145 -10.94 0.14 9.03
C TYR A 145 -11.88 1.22 9.54
N ARG A 146 -11.50 2.48 9.33
CA ARG A 146 -12.24 3.65 9.81
C ARG A 146 -12.25 4.74 8.77
N LEU A 147 -13.38 5.46 8.68
CA LEU A 147 -13.45 6.70 7.90
C LEU A 147 -12.95 7.86 8.77
N LEU A 148 -11.85 8.48 8.37
CA LEU A 148 -11.26 9.63 9.07
C LEU A 148 -11.42 10.91 8.24
N LYS A 149 -11.46 12.06 8.93
CA LYS A 149 -11.46 13.39 8.33
C LYS A 149 -10.25 14.16 8.85
N ALA A 150 -9.52 14.82 7.96
CA ALA A 150 -8.29 15.53 8.31
C ALA A 150 -8.50 16.86 9.06
N SER A 151 -9.73 17.40 9.06
CA SER A 151 -10.08 18.73 9.61
C SER A 151 -10.56 18.68 11.05
#